data_AF-A0A810QB30-F1
#
_entry.id   AF-A0A810QB30-F1
#
_cell.length_a   1.000
_cell.length_b   1.000
_cell.length_c   1.000
_cell.angle_alpha   90.00
_cell.angle_beta   90.00
_cell.angle_gamma   90.00
#
_symmetry.space_group_name_H-M   'P 1'
#
loop_
_entity.id
_entity.type
_entity.pdbx_description
1 polymer ?
#
loop_
_entity_poly.entity_id
_entity_poly.type
_entity_poly.pdbx_seq_one_letter_code
_entity_poly.pdbx_strand_id
1 'polypeptide(L)'
;MNEELLRAIQENQRWLAQFNRREYAGAFQTYVKQYGPRYMAAVQSAGEGALPAMAAALLDHLETGWLACRPWRRSAARGADKQMLALYLSPMLLGLEEPGCQRLAELLKEEWRARRPGDSYETVAYREIQEGFRNAIMGIEIPSRR
;
A
#
# COMPACT_ATOMS: atom_id res chain seq x y z
N MET A 1 -10.50 10.49 -11.13
CA MET A 1 -10.01 9.48 -10.16
C MET A 1 -10.71 9.73 -8.82
N ASN A 2 -11.10 8.69 -8.08
CA ASN A 2 -11.73 8.86 -6.76
C ASN A 2 -10.69 9.36 -5.76
N GLU A 3 -10.82 10.60 -5.29
CA GLU A 3 -9.88 11.25 -4.35
C GLU A 3 -9.64 10.43 -3.08
N GLU A 4 -10.65 9.71 -2.61
CA GLU A 4 -10.56 8.88 -1.40
C GLU A 4 -9.58 7.71 -1.57
N LEU A 5 -9.41 7.19 -2.79
CA LEU A 5 -8.42 6.14 -3.08
C LEU A 5 -7.00 6.71 -3.04
N LEU A 6 -6.81 7.93 -3.55
CA LEU A 6 -5.51 8.60 -3.49
C LEU A 6 -5.13 8.97 -2.05
N ARG A 7 -6.09 9.40 -1.23
CA ARG A 7 -5.87 9.69 0.20
C ARG A 7 -5.34 8.49 0.97
N ALA A 8 -5.75 7.27 0.60
CA ALA A 8 -5.24 6.04 1.20
C ALA A 8 -3.71 5.94 1.11
N ILE A 9 -3.11 6.50 0.06
CA ILE A 9 -1.68 6.52 -0.17
C ILE A 9 -1.06 7.82 0.37
N GLN A 10 -1.71 8.97 0.14
CA GLN A 10 -1.14 10.29 0.43
C GLN A 10 -1.18 10.68 1.92
N GLU A 11 -2.06 10.08 2.74
CA GLU A 11 -2.02 10.20 4.20
C GLU A 11 -0.86 9.38 4.83
N ASN A 12 0.25 9.24 4.10
CA ASN A 12 1.37 8.35 4.41
C ASN A 12 1.95 8.59 5.80
N GLN A 13 2.13 9.85 6.24
CA GLN A 13 2.77 10.16 7.52
C GLN A 13 2.05 9.53 8.71
N ARG A 14 0.71 9.53 8.69
CA ARG A 14 -0.12 8.97 9.76
C ARG A 14 0.09 7.47 9.91
N TRP A 15 0.12 6.75 8.80
CA TRP A 15 0.20 5.30 8.76
C TRP A 15 1.63 4.79 8.94
N LEU A 16 2.59 5.43 8.28
CA LEU A 16 4.00 5.06 8.37
C LEU A 16 4.58 5.32 9.76
N ALA A 17 4.09 6.33 10.50
CA ALA A 17 4.49 6.54 11.90
C ALA A 17 4.16 5.33 12.80
N GLN A 18 3.09 4.59 12.46
CA GLN A 18 2.62 3.41 13.19
C GLN A 18 3.19 2.10 12.63
N PHE A 19 4.08 2.15 11.63
CA PHE A 19 4.76 0.97 11.10
C PHE A 19 5.85 0.48 12.05
N ASN A 20 5.41 -0.07 13.18
CA ASN A 20 6.25 -0.68 14.19
C ASN A 20 5.52 -1.88 14.82
N ARG A 21 6.27 -2.74 15.50
CA ARG A 21 5.77 -3.97 16.11
C ARG A 21 4.52 -3.78 16.99
N ARG A 22 4.41 -2.66 17.69
CA ARG A 22 3.33 -2.44 18.67
C ARG A 22 2.04 -1.97 18.00
N GLU A 23 2.16 -1.09 17.01
CA GLU A 23 1.02 -0.34 16.49
C GLU A 23 0.55 -0.83 15.12
N TYR A 24 1.43 -1.45 14.33
CA TYR A 24 1.14 -1.78 12.93
C TYR A 24 -0.10 -2.67 12.78
N ALA A 25 -0.31 -3.65 13.68
CA ALA A 25 -1.48 -4.51 13.60
C ALA A 25 -2.80 -3.74 13.74
N GLY A 26 -2.89 -2.85 14.74
CA GLY A 26 -4.07 -2.01 14.97
C GLY A 26 -4.24 -0.95 13.89
N ALA A 27 -3.14 -0.34 13.45
CA ALA A 27 -3.11 0.63 12.36
C ALA A 27 -3.61 0.01 11.05
N PHE A 28 -3.12 -1.19 10.71
CA PHE A 28 -3.51 -1.91 9.51
C PHE A 28 -4.99 -2.29 9.53
N GLN A 29 -5.52 -2.80 10.65
CA GLN A 29 -6.95 -3.09 10.77
C GLN A 29 -7.81 -1.82 10.60
N THR A 30 -7.36 -0.69 11.15
CA THR A 30 -8.04 0.60 10.99
C THR A 30 -8.00 1.07 9.53
N TYR A 31 -6.84 0.93 8.89
CA TYR A 31 -6.64 1.23 7.47
C TYR A 31 -7.56 0.39 6.58
N VAL A 32 -7.63 -0.93 6.81
CA VAL A 32 -8.51 -1.85 6.06
C VAL A 32 -9.98 -1.49 6.24
N LYS A 33 -10.43 -1.20 7.47
CA LYS A 33 -11.80 -0.76 7.74
C LYS A 33 -12.14 0.54 7.02
N GLN A 34 -11.17 1.45 6.93
CA GLN A 34 -11.35 2.74 6.28
C GLN A 34 -11.35 2.60 4.75
N TYR A 35 -10.35 1.96 4.14
CA TYR A 35 -10.16 2.01 2.69
C TYR A 35 -10.58 0.73 1.95
N GLY A 36 -10.68 -0.41 2.62
CA GLY A 36 -11.07 -1.68 2.01
C GLY A 36 -12.39 -1.62 1.23
N PRO A 37 -13.51 -1.18 1.85
CA PRO A 37 -14.79 -1.06 1.15
C PRO A 37 -14.75 -0.11 -0.06
N ARG A 38 -13.93 0.95 0.00
CA ARG A 38 -13.79 1.93 -1.09
C ARG A 38 -13.09 1.32 -2.30
N TYR A 39 -12.02 0.54 -2.06
CA TYR A 39 -11.31 -0.16 -3.13
C TYR A 39 -12.14 -1.29 -3.73
N MET A 40 -12.87 -2.07 -2.92
CA MET A 40 -13.79 -3.10 -3.44
C MET A 40 -14.87 -2.49 -4.33
N ALA A 41 -15.54 -1.42 -3.88
CA ALA A 41 -16.55 -0.74 -4.67
C ALA A 41 -15.98 -0.15 -5.98
N ALA A 42 -14.78 0.41 -5.93
CA ALA A 42 -14.11 0.96 -7.11
C ALA A 42 -13.75 -0.13 -8.13
N VAL A 43 -13.22 -1.27 -7.66
CA VAL A 43 -12.89 -2.43 -8.50
C VAL A 43 -14.14 -3.01 -9.14
N GLN A 44 -15.20 -3.23 -8.35
CA GLN A 44 -16.49 -3.73 -8.84
C GLN A 44 -17.11 -2.78 -9.87
N SER A 45 -17.07 -1.47 -9.62
CA SER A 45 -17.62 -0.47 -10.53
C SER A 45 -16.80 -0.31 -11.81
N ALA A 46 -15.48 -0.47 -11.75
CA ALA A 46 -14.62 -0.37 -12.92
C ALA A 46 -14.76 -1.60 -13.83
N GLY A 47 -14.93 -2.78 -13.23
CA GLY A 47 -14.85 -4.06 -13.94
C GLY A 47 -13.41 -4.43 -14.32
N GLU A 48 -13.16 -5.72 -14.56
CA GLU A 48 -11.80 -6.26 -14.76
C GLU A 48 -11.02 -5.58 -15.88
N GLY A 49 -11.69 -5.28 -17.01
CA GLY A 49 -11.05 -4.66 -18.17
C GLY A 49 -10.52 -3.24 -17.94
N ALA A 50 -11.03 -2.53 -16.94
CA ALA A 50 -10.61 -1.17 -16.62
C ALA A 50 -9.58 -1.09 -15.49
N LEU A 51 -9.23 -2.21 -14.84
CA LEU A 51 -8.25 -2.23 -13.75
C LEU A 51 -6.85 -1.74 -14.16
N PRO A 52 -6.30 -2.07 -15.35
CA PRO A 52 -5.01 -1.53 -15.77
C PRO A 52 -5.03 0.00 -15.88
N ALA A 53 -6.10 0.57 -16.45
CA ALA A 53 -6.28 2.01 -16.55
C ALA A 53 -6.43 2.67 -15.16
N MET A 54 -7.13 2.00 -14.23
CA MET A 54 -7.24 2.45 -12.84
C MET A 54 -5.88 2.47 -12.13
N ALA A 55 -5.06 1.41 -12.28
CA ALA A 55 -3.72 1.35 -11.70
C ALA A 55 -2.80 2.45 -12.26
N ALA A 56 -2.76 2.60 -13.59
CA ALA A 56 -2.00 3.64 -14.25
C ALA A 56 -2.43 5.04 -13.77
N ALA A 57 -3.73 5.30 -13.72
CA ALA A 57 -4.25 6.58 -13.28
C ALA A 57 -3.94 6.88 -11.81
N LEU A 58 -3.92 5.87 -10.90
CA LEU A 58 -3.49 6.08 -9.52
C LEU A 58 -2.04 6.56 -9.48
N LEU A 59 -1.14 5.89 -10.22
CA LEU A 59 0.28 6.26 -10.26
C LEU A 59 0.52 7.62 -10.93
N ASP A 60 -0.24 7.96 -11.96
CA ASP A 60 -0.16 9.29 -12.61
C ASP A 60 -0.47 10.42 -11.63
N HIS A 61 -1.47 10.23 -10.76
CA HIS A 61 -1.83 11.23 -9.75
C HIS A 61 -0.77 11.34 -8.65
N LEU A 62 -0.15 10.22 -8.23
CA LEU A 62 0.99 10.28 -7.30
C LEU A 62 2.17 11.04 -7.91
N GLU A 63 2.49 10.74 -9.17
CA GLU A 63 3.57 11.40 -9.90
C GLU A 63 3.33 12.91 -10.06
N THR A 64 2.09 13.30 -10.36
CA THR A 64 1.66 14.70 -10.39
C THR A 64 1.87 15.36 -9.02
N GLY A 65 1.50 14.67 -7.93
CA GLY A 65 1.72 15.16 -6.56
C GLY A 65 3.20 15.34 -6.21
N TRP A 66 4.07 14.43 -6.64
CA TRP A 66 5.51 14.57 -6.43
C TRP A 66 6.09 15.74 -7.23
N LEU A 67 5.67 15.92 -8.49
CA LEU A 67 6.16 17.01 -9.33
C LEU A 67 5.75 18.39 -8.78
N ALA A 68 4.58 18.47 -8.13
CA ALA A 68 4.12 19.66 -7.42
C ALA A 68 4.92 19.95 -6.13
N CYS A 69 5.60 18.95 -5.55
CA CYS A 69 6.49 19.17 -4.42
C CYS A 69 7.77 19.92 -4.84
N ARG A 70 8.37 20.63 -3.87
CA ARG A 70 9.69 21.24 -4.06
C ARG A 70 10.71 20.20 -4.57
N PRO A 71 11.62 20.52 -5.51
CA PRO A 71 12.50 19.54 -6.16
C PRO A 71 13.27 18.62 -5.20
N TRP A 72 13.74 19.13 -4.07
CA TRP A 72 14.48 18.36 -3.06
C TRP A 72 13.61 17.45 -2.18
N ARG A 73 12.28 17.58 -2.23
CA ARG A 73 11.33 16.72 -1.50
C ARG A 73 10.73 15.60 -2.36
N ARG A 74 10.91 15.65 -3.69
CA ARG A 74 10.25 14.72 -4.62
C ARG A 74 10.60 13.26 -4.33
N SER A 75 11.88 12.96 -4.12
CA SER A 75 12.34 11.61 -3.81
C SER A 75 11.78 11.08 -2.48
N ALA A 76 11.67 11.95 -1.47
CA ALA A 76 11.09 11.59 -0.18
C ALA A 76 9.57 11.32 -0.29
N ALA A 77 8.83 12.17 -1.01
CA ALA A 77 7.40 11.96 -1.27
C ALA A 77 7.16 10.65 -2.02
N ARG A 78 7.93 10.39 -3.09
CA ARG A 78 7.88 9.12 -3.82
C ARG A 78 8.18 7.92 -2.95
N GLY A 79 9.21 8.02 -2.11
CA GLY A 79 9.60 6.96 -1.18
C GLY A 79 8.49 6.62 -0.18
N ALA A 80 7.84 7.64 0.39
CA ALA A 80 6.72 7.47 1.32
C ALA A 80 5.51 6.80 0.63
N ASP A 81 5.18 7.23 -0.58
CA ASP A 81 4.07 6.61 -1.33
C ASP A 81 4.40 5.17 -1.74
N LYS A 82 5.66 4.87 -2.11
CA LYS A 82 6.11 3.49 -2.34
C LYS A 82 5.94 2.62 -1.09
N GLN A 83 6.30 3.15 0.08
CA GLN A 83 6.10 2.45 1.35
C GLN A 83 4.62 2.22 1.64
N MET A 84 3.74 3.17 1.34
CA MET A 84 2.30 2.96 1.49
C MET A 84 1.75 1.88 0.56
N LEU A 85 2.21 1.84 -0.71
CA LEU A 85 1.86 0.76 -1.64
C LEU A 85 2.28 -0.60 -1.07
N ALA A 86 3.54 -0.74 -0.65
CA ALA A 86 4.09 -2.01 -0.21
C ALA A 86 3.58 -2.49 1.17
N LEU A 87 3.39 -1.58 2.12
CA LEU A 87 3.16 -1.92 3.54
C LEU A 87 1.68 -1.87 3.96
N TYR A 88 0.84 -1.14 3.23
CA TYR A 88 -0.57 -0.94 3.59
C TYR A 88 -1.50 -1.29 2.43
N LEU A 89 -1.36 -0.65 1.28
CA LEU A 89 -2.33 -0.81 0.19
C LEU A 89 -2.32 -2.21 -0.41
N SER A 90 -1.17 -2.70 -0.91
CA SER A 90 -1.10 -4.03 -1.52
C SER A 90 -1.47 -5.16 -0.54
N PRO A 91 -0.97 -5.18 0.71
CA PRO A 91 -1.39 -6.20 1.68
C PRO A 91 -2.88 -6.14 2.01
N MET A 92 -3.48 -4.94 2.04
CA MET A 92 -4.93 -4.80 2.20
C MET A 92 -5.64 -5.40 0.99
N LEU A 93 -5.30 -4.99 -0.23
CA LEU A 93 -5.91 -5.48 -1.46
C LEU A 93 -5.83 -7.00 -1.61
N LEU A 94 -4.70 -7.60 -1.24
CA LEU A 94 -4.52 -9.05 -1.24
C LEU A 94 -5.44 -9.78 -0.28
N GLY A 95 -5.79 -9.14 0.85
CA GLY A 95 -6.65 -9.70 1.89
C GLY A 95 -8.15 -9.41 1.73
N LEU A 96 -8.56 -8.66 0.70
CA LEU A 96 -9.98 -8.40 0.42
C LEU A 96 -10.60 -9.55 -0.38
N GLU A 97 -11.90 -9.76 -0.22
CA GLU A 97 -12.62 -10.88 -0.84
C GLU A 97 -12.83 -10.72 -2.35
N GLU A 98 -12.79 -9.49 -2.86
CA GLU A 98 -13.04 -9.16 -4.26
C GLU A 98 -11.82 -9.52 -5.15
N PRO A 99 -11.91 -10.48 -6.08
CA PRO A 99 -10.77 -10.95 -6.90
C PRO A 99 -10.05 -9.83 -7.68
N GLY A 100 -10.80 -8.82 -8.11
CA GLY A 100 -10.22 -7.68 -8.81
C GLY A 100 -9.30 -6.84 -7.93
N CYS A 101 -9.39 -6.93 -6.59
CA CYS A 101 -8.46 -6.28 -5.68
C CYS A 101 -7.07 -6.92 -5.72
N GLN A 102 -6.98 -8.25 -5.74
CA GLN A 102 -5.68 -8.94 -5.93
C GLN A 102 -5.07 -8.55 -7.27
N ARG A 103 -5.88 -8.55 -8.34
CA ARG A 103 -5.41 -8.16 -9.68
C ARG A 103 -4.93 -6.70 -9.72
N LEU A 104 -5.64 -5.80 -9.04
CA LEU A 104 -5.22 -4.41 -8.92
C LEU A 104 -3.89 -4.27 -8.19
N ALA A 105 -3.64 -5.06 -7.13
CA ALA A 105 -2.37 -5.05 -6.41
C ALA A 105 -1.18 -5.47 -7.30
N GLU A 106 -1.38 -6.50 -8.14
CA GLU A 106 -0.38 -6.93 -9.12
C GLU A 106 -0.12 -5.84 -10.17
N LEU A 107 -1.17 -5.27 -10.75
CA LEU A 107 -1.06 -4.20 -11.75
C LEU A 107 -0.34 -2.97 -11.20
N LEU A 108 -0.62 -2.57 -9.96
CA LEU A 108 0.09 -1.47 -9.31
C LEU A 108 1.59 -1.76 -9.15
N LYS A 109 1.97 -3.02 -8.90
CA LYS A 109 3.38 -3.43 -8.82
C LYS A 109 4.03 -3.43 -10.21
N GLU A 110 3.37 -4.03 -11.20
CA GLU A 110 3.84 -4.10 -12.58
C GLU A 110 4.06 -2.71 -13.17
N GLU A 111 3.05 -1.84 -13.06
CA GLU A 111 3.11 -0.46 -13.54
C GLU A 111 4.20 0.35 -12.84
N TRP A 112 4.36 0.19 -11.52
CA TRP A 112 5.45 0.84 -10.80
C TRP A 112 6.82 0.38 -11.29
N ARG A 113 7.03 -0.94 -11.42
CA ARG A 113 8.29 -1.52 -11.90
C ARG A 113 8.58 -1.07 -13.34
N ALA A 114 7.58 -1.04 -14.22
CA ALA A 114 7.74 -0.60 -15.60
C ALA A 114 8.22 0.85 -15.69
N ARG A 115 7.64 1.74 -14.88
CA ARG A 115 8.04 3.15 -14.82
C ARG A 115 9.39 3.35 -14.12
N ARG A 116 9.74 2.47 -13.17
CA ARG A 116 10.87 2.65 -12.23
C ARG A 116 11.60 1.32 -11.95
N PRO A 117 12.30 0.75 -12.95
CA PRO A 117 12.90 -0.59 -12.82
C PRO A 117 13.95 -0.68 -11.70
N GLY A 118 14.69 0.40 -11.43
CA GLY A 118 15.69 0.47 -10.35
C GLY A 118 15.13 0.76 -8.96
N ASP A 119 13.83 1.00 -8.81
CA ASP A 119 13.18 1.39 -7.54
C ASP A 119 11.87 0.60 -7.32
N SER A 120 11.86 -0.67 -7.72
CA SER A 120 10.67 -1.53 -7.59
C SER A 120 10.29 -1.83 -6.13
N TYR A 121 9.08 -2.36 -5.93
CA TYR A 121 8.63 -2.94 -4.67
C TYR A 121 7.99 -4.31 -4.94
N GLU A 122 7.88 -5.13 -3.91
CA GLU A 122 7.16 -6.41 -3.97
C GLU A 122 5.90 -6.37 -3.12
N THR A 123 4.93 -7.18 -3.51
CA THR A 123 3.67 -7.38 -2.81
C THR A 123 3.81 -8.56 -1.86
N VAL A 124 3.53 -8.33 -0.58
CA VAL A 124 3.54 -9.38 0.46
C VAL A 124 2.22 -9.33 1.22
N ALA A 125 1.74 -10.49 1.70
CA ALA A 125 0.51 -10.52 2.48
C ALA A 125 0.72 -9.88 3.85
N TYR A 126 -0.36 -9.36 4.45
CA TYR A 126 -0.31 -8.77 5.80
C TYR A 126 0.33 -9.72 6.84
N ARG A 127 0.01 -11.01 6.75
CA ARG A 127 0.55 -12.03 7.64
C ARG A 127 2.09 -12.11 7.56
N GLU A 128 2.65 -12.08 6.37
CA GLU A 128 4.11 -12.12 6.17
C GLU A 128 4.80 -10.89 6.77
N ILE A 129 4.19 -9.70 6.61
CA ILE A 129 4.70 -8.48 7.25
C ILE A 129 4.66 -8.60 8.78
N GLN A 130 3.57 -9.13 9.35
CA GLN A 130 3.45 -9.37 10.79
C GLN A 130 4.50 -10.37 11.30
N GLU A 131 4.80 -11.41 10.52
CA GLU A 131 5.85 -12.38 10.85
C GLU A 131 7.25 -11.74 10.84
N GLY A 132 7.47 -10.72 10.01
CA GLY A 132 8.69 -9.90 10.04
C GLY A 132 8.90 -9.13 11.35
N PHE A 133 7.84 -8.88 12.13
CA PHE A 133 7.93 -8.27 13.46
C PHE A 133 8.15 -9.27 14.60
N ARG A 134 8.34 -10.56 14.30
CA ARG A 134 8.54 -11.60 15.32
C ARG A 134 9.69 -11.26 16.27
N ASN A 135 9.40 -11.45 17.55
CA ASN A 135 10.33 -11.27 18.65
C ASN A 135 11.24 -12.50 18.74
N ALA A 136 12.22 -12.63 17.85
CA ALA A 136 13.17 -13.74 17.90
C ALA A 136 14.59 -13.22 18.15
N ILE A 137 15.25 -13.77 19.17
CA ILE A 137 16.71 -13.68 19.31
C ILE A 137 17.25 -15.07 19.07
N MET A 138 18.15 -15.23 18.09
CA MET A 138 18.77 -16.52 17.75
C MET A 138 17.74 -17.64 17.47
N GLY A 139 16.59 -17.30 16.88
CA GLY A 139 15.52 -18.26 16.58
C GLY A 139 14.61 -18.63 17.75
N ILE A 140 14.80 -18.03 18.93
CA ILE A 140 13.98 -18.26 20.12
C ILE A 140 12.88 -17.20 20.18
N GLU A 141 11.61 -17.62 20.16
CA GLU A 141 10.47 -16.71 20.35
C GLU A 141 10.47 -16.13 21.77
N ILE A 142 10.50 -14.80 21.86
CA ILE A 142 10.43 -14.05 23.11
C ILE A 142 8.98 -13.68 23.37
N PRO A 143 8.38 -14.14 24.49
CA PRO A 143 7.01 -13.79 24.83
C PRO A 143 6.86 -12.26 24.90
N SER A 144 5.82 -11.74 24.24
CA SER A 144 5.45 -10.33 24.38
C SER A 144 5.05 -10.07 25.83
N ARG A 145 5.67 -9.08 26.47
CA ARG A 145 5.22 -8.60 27.79
C ARG A 145 3.79 -8.07 27.63
N ARG A 146 2.84 -8.72 28.35
CA ARG A 146 1.46 -8.25 28.53
C ARG A 146 1.43 -6.94 29.31
#